data_AF-A0A0G0I1F6-F1
#
_entry.id   AF-A0A0G0I1F6-F1
#
_cell.length_a   1.000
_cell.length_b   1.000
_cell.length_c   1.000
_cell.angle_alpha   90.00
_cell.angle_beta   90.00
_cell.angle_gamma   90.00
#
_symmetry.space_group_name_H-M   'P 1'
#
loop_
_entity.id
_entity.type
_entity.pdbx_description
1 polymer ?
#
loop_
_entity_poly.entity_id
_entity_poly.type
_entity_poly.pdbx_seq_one_letter_code
_entity_poly.pdbx_strand_id
1 'polypeptide(L)'
;MSNCKKTLHAHLKLLLIATFLWQPLDAGLKFSSVSSSVLLEPNATFQVSRPSMVTGFSDLSIVRNFSSSMNTWSGGYQANDILAYDDTNPQHIVAPDHLLAGQSIPEELDRDWYVDNSVITLNKDTDLLASLDVYNSCTIIGNGHTLDLSQGMLSIKSNACLYCSNVRLRGFNQGSIQFGNRASQLRFSDVTATMLDDLTLTTGGIYVQNTSTINTGDHLLSFDLGSSLTVDGSVLWYETLGAADSNNIRPSVAQDPYKKRLTLLNNGIIKTIKTLASGGLSVEYTYTITSLAEVSKGKPLTVSSTTTLSGENNTIIFSALKDPIISIAPGKTLTVQDVHFDKFSFDYVGFEGEDSHILFDNNTIISLDIKNYELNRTFTFVGECIINGNNGTLVFGPHAGFAVAPDSSLLIQNMTIKGLSDEQIFCMDNSGTVSFGGAVSLHLDDDYYFKQGSIELMPAAFVDVNESASFVYQSNRRSIINTGATLQMAYGAAFYYDPSINNRDLLVLADEDAAFSLYNGTLVSSTTGMRLTKGVFEIVGAHNYLENPGAISLSEGIMLGDAVDPDNNIYWDFDNGNVAITSGLLVWANILPTN
;
A
#
# COMPACT_ATOMS: atom_id res chain seq x y z
N MET A 1 -23.99 43.49 9.10
CA MET A 1 -22.88 42.52 9.09
C MET A 1 -23.23 41.41 10.08
N SER A 2 -23.79 40.30 9.59
CA SER A 2 -24.24 39.19 10.45
C SER A 2 -23.11 38.19 10.64
N ASN A 3 -22.78 37.89 11.90
CA ASN A 3 -21.88 36.80 12.26
C ASN A 3 -22.51 35.46 11.87
N CYS A 4 -21.93 34.80 10.87
CA CYS A 4 -22.31 33.44 10.48
C CYS A 4 -21.62 32.46 11.45
N LYS A 5 -22.36 31.90 12.40
CA LYS A 5 -21.94 30.69 13.13
C LYS A 5 -22.20 29.49 12.23
N LYS A 6 -21.16 28.96 11.58
CA LYS A 6 -21.23 27.63 10.94
C LYS A 6 -20.84 26.56 11.96
N THR A 7 -21.73 25.61 12.18
CA THR A 7 -21.47 24.39 12.95
C THR A 7 -21.30 23.25 11.95
N LEU A 8 -20.09 22.71 11.81
CA LEU A 8 -19.81 21.57 10.95
C LEU A 8 -20.05 20.28 11.74
N HIS A 9 -21.03 19.48 11.33
CA HIS A 9 -21.19 18.09 11.78
C HIS A 9 -20.84 17.18 10.60
N ALA A 10 -19.72 16.47 10.67
CA ALA A 10 -19.35 15.46 9.68
C ALA A 10 -19.00 14.16 10.40
N HIS A 11 -19.71 13.08 10.06
CA HIS A 11 -19.35 11.71 10.40
C HIS A 11 -18.60 11.13 9.19
N LEU A 12 -17.28 11.23 9.17
CA LEU A 12 -16.39 10.56 8.19
C LEU A 12 -14.97 10.45 8.78
N LYS A 13 -14.22 9.39 8.45
CA LYS A 13 -12.76 9.34 8.70
C LYS A 13 -12.11 10.35 7.73
N LEU A 14 -11.71 11.52 8.23
CA LEU A 14 -11.30 12.65 7.39
C LEU A 14 -9.77 12.85 7.45
N LEU A 15 -9.12 12.86 6.28
CA LEU A 15 -7.84 13.54 6.05
C LEU A 15 -8.17 15.02 5.84
N LEU A 16 -7.77 15.90 6.78
CA LEU A 16 -8.00 17.33 6.67
C LEU A 16 -6.75 18.01 6.07
N ILE A 17 -6.83 18.49 4.83
CA ILE A 17 -5.84 19.39 4.23
C ILE A 17 -6.38 20.81 4.44
N ALA A 18 -5.64 21.65 5.17
CA ALA A 18 -6.10 23.00 5.54
C ALA A 18 -5.05 24.05 5.18
N THR A 19 -5.39 24.94 4.25
CA THR A 19 -4.64 26.16 3.93
C THR A 19 -5.28 27.35 4.65
N PHE A 20 -4.69 27.82 5.75
CA PHE A 20 -5.14 29.02 6.45
C PHE A 20 -4.02 30.06 6.56
N LEU A 21 -4.27 31.24 5.97
CA LEU A 21 -3.54 32.45 6.29
C LEU A 21 -4.19 33.13 7.52
N TRP A 22 -3.56 32.97 8.69
CA TRP A 22 -3.69 33.87 9.85
C TRP A 22 -5.10 34.14 10.44
N GLN A 23 -5.95 33.12 10.62
CA GLN A 23 -7.19 33.26 11.39
C GLN A 23 -7.30 32.16 12.46
N PRO A 24 -7.47 32.48 13.76
CA PRO A 24 -7.69 31.48 14.80
C PRO A 24 -9.06 30.80 14.62
N LEU A 25 -9.08 29.47 14.71
CA LEU A 25 -10.31 28.67 14.64
C LEU A 25 -11.04 28.74 16.00
N ASP A 26 -12.16 29.46 16.06
CA ASP A 26 -12.96 29.64 17.29
C ASP A 26 -14.03 28.54 17.52
N ALA A 27 -14.14 27.55 16.61
CA ALA A 27 -15.07 26.43 16.71
C ALA A 27 -14.40 25.21 17.35
N GLY A 28 -15.15 24.42 18.13
CA GLY A 28 -14.64 23.18 18.73
C GLY A 28 -14.31 22.14 17.66
N LEU A 29 -13.05 21.68 17.64
CA LEU A 29 -12.56 20.62 16.76
C LEU A 29 -12.83 19.27 17.42
N LYS A 30 -13.64 18.43 16.79
CA LYS A 30 -13.92 17.07 17.26
C LYS A 30 -13.37 16.05 16.27
N PHE A 31 -12.31 15.36 16.66
CA PHE A 31 -11.72 14.27 15.91
C PHE A 31 -12.51 12.98 16.15
N SER A 32 -12.66 12.15 15.13
CA SER A 32 -13.51 10.95 15.18
C SER A 32 -12.82 9.73 15.80
N SER A 33 -11.50 9.76 16.01
CA SER A 33 -10.73 8.70 16.68
C SER A 33 -9.55 9.24 17.50
N VAL A 34 -9.18 8.46 18.53
CA VAL A 34 -8.06 8.70 19.47
C VAL A 34 -6.68 8.83 18.80
N SER A 35 -6.56 8.50 17.51
CA SER A 35 -5.31 8.48 16.72
C SER A 35 -5.50 9.22 15.40
N SER A 36 -5.86 10.50 15.46
CA SER A 36 -6.11 11.31 14.27
C SER A 36 -4.84 12.00 13.79
N SER A 37 -4.71 12.23 12.48
CA SER A 37 -3.56 12.92 11.88
C SER A 37 -3.93 14.28 11.29
N VAL A 38 -3.03 15.25 11.43
CA VAL A 38 -3.13 16.56 10.77
C VAL A 38 -1.90 16.72 9.88
N LEU A 39 -2.11 16.99 8.59
CA LEU A 39 -1.05 17.23 7.62
C LEU A 39 -0.98 18.73 7.31
N LEU A 40 0.17 19.35 7.57
CA LEU A 40 0.42 20.76 7.30
C LEU A 40 1.19 20.93 5.98
N GLU A 41 0.72 21.82 5.12
CA GLU A 41 1.44 22.25 3.92
C GLU A 41 2.66 23.13 4.28
N PRO A 42 3.65 23.25 3.37
CA PRO A 42 4.75 24.20 3.55
C PRO A 42 4.22 25.61 3.86
N ASN A 43 4.77 26.24 4.90
CA ASN A 43 4.40 27.57 5.42
C ASN A 43 3.02 27.67 6.09
N ALA A 44 2.31 26.55 6.31
CA ALA A 44 1.10 26.53 7.12
C ALA A 44 1.43 26.66 8.62
N THR A 45 0.60 27.41 9.36
CA THR A 45 0.69 27.51 10.83
C THR A 45 -0.54 26.85 11.44
N PHE A 46 -0.33 25.99 12.43
CA PHE A 46 -1.44 25.38 13.18
C PHE A 46 -1.42 25.88 14.62
N GLN A 47 -2.44 26.64 15.00
CA GLN A 47 -2.60 27.19 16.34
C GLN A 47 -3.94 26.76 16.93
N VAL A 48 -3.88 26.13 18.11
CA VAL A 48 -5.07 25.79 18.89
C VAL A 48 -5.19 26.80 20.04
N SER A 49 -6.03 27.81 19.86
CA SER A 49 -6.22 28.88 20.84
C SER A 49 -7.01 28.46 22.09
N ARG A 50 -7.78 27.36 22.01
CA ARG A 50 -8.57 26.80 23.13
C ARG A 50 -8.53 25.27 23.16
N PRO A 51 -7.46 24.64 23.67
CA PRO A 51 -7.30 23.18 23.63
C PRO A 51 -8.41 22.43 24.36
N SER A 52 -9.02 23.04 25.38
CA SER A 52 -10.16 22.46 26.10
C SER A 52 -11.40 22.22 25.24
N MET A 53 -11.46 22.79 24.03
CA MET A 53 -12.53 22.57 23.06
C MET A 53 -12.18 21.54 21.99
N VAL A 54 -10.97 20.98 22.01
CA VAL A 54 -10.56 19.87 21.14
C VAL A 54 -10.92 18.56 21.81
N THR A 55 -11.72 17.73 21.16
CA THR A 55 -12.13 16.41 21.69
C THR A 55 -11.82 15.30 20.69
N GLY A 56 -11.45 14.12 21.18
CA GLY A 56 -11.07 12.98 20.34
C GLY A 56 -9.61 12.96 19.89
N PHE A 57 -8.80 13.96 20.21
CA PHE A 57 -7.34 14.00 19.99
C PHE A 57 -6.61 13.44 21.23
N SER A 58 -5.51 12.70 21.08
CA SER A 58 -4.73 12.15 22.22
C SER A 58 -3.23 12.19 22.00
N ASP A 59 -2.44 11.71 22.97
CA ASP A 59 -0.98 11.58 22.87
C ASP A 59 -0.53 10.62 21.73
N LEU A 60 -1.48 9.87 21.15
CA LEU A 60 -1.27 9.02 19.96
C LEU A 60 -1.58 9.73 18.63
N SER A 61 -2.10 10.96 18.67
CA SER A 61 -2.37 11.75 17.46
C SER A 61 -1.07 12.33 16.89
N ILE A 62 -0.91 12.27 15.57
CA ILE A 62 0.34 12.66 14.88
C ILE A 62 0.10 13.91 14.03
N VAL A 63 0.88 14.96 14.24
CA VAL A 63 0.96 16.09 13.30
C VAL A 63 2.14 15.86 12.37
N ARG A 64 1.89 15.81 11.06
CA ARG A 64 2.92 15.62 10.03
C ARG A 64 3.03 16.89 9.19
N ASN A 65 4.24 17.22 8.74
CA ASN A 65 4.47 18.21 7.70
C ASN A 65 4.84 17.48 6.39
N PHE A 66 4.58 18.09 5.24
CA PHE A 66 5.00 17.60 3.93
C PHE A 66 6.53 17.48 3.76
N SER A 67 7.34 18.15 4.59
CA SER A 67 8.80 17.97 4.59
C SER A 67 9.25 16.87 5.56
N SER A 68 10.18 16.02 5.13
CA SER A 68 10.70 14.84 5.86
C SER A 68 11.42 15.11 7.20
N SER A 69 11.52 16.36 7.65
CA SER A 69 12.35 16.80 8.77
C SER A 69 11.65 16.90 10.14
N MET A 70 10.37 16.55 10.28
CA MET A 70 9.69 16.49 11.59
C MET A 70 8.77 15.27 11.69
N ASN A 71 9.29 14.16 12.21
CA ASN A 71 8.52 12.95 12.52
C ASN A 71 8.59 12.55 14.01
N THR A 72 8.95 13.44 14.94
CA THR A 72 9.19 13.07 16.35
C THR A 72 8.57 14.03 17.36
N TRP A 73 7.24 14.15 17.38
CA TRP A 73 6.54 14.85 18.47
C TRP A 73 5.51 13.93 19.11
N SER A 74 5.71 13.61 20.39
CA SER A 74 4.87 12.70 21.18
C SER A 74 4.56 13.22 22.59
N GLY A 75 4.69 14.54 22.82
CA GLY A 75 4.32 15.20 24.07
C GLY A 75 2.96 15.86 23.94
N GLY A 76 2.08 15.68 24.94
CA GLY A 76 0.76 16.32 24.96
C GLY A 76 0.82 17.86 24.90
N TYR A 77 -0.24 18.47 24.36
CA TYR A 77 -0.35 19.91 24.10
C TYR A 77 -0.86 20.69 25.32
N GLN A 78 -0.39 21.92 25.52
CA GLN A 78 -0.96 22.88 26.47
C GLN A 78 -1.61 24.08 25.76
N ALA A 79 -2.30 24.92 26.53
CA ALA A 79 -2.92 26.14 26.01
C ALA A 79 -1.88 27.14 25.55
N ASN A 80 -2.02 27.59 24.29
CA ASN A 80 -1.20 28.57 23.57
C ASN A 80 0.09 28.05 22.92
N ASP A 81 0.23 26.73 22.73
CA ASP A 81 1.30 26.20 21.90
C ASP A 81 1.14 26.67 20.44
N ILE A 82 2.24 27.12 19.83
CA ILE A 82 2.29 27.55 18.42
C ILE A 82 3.25 26.62 17.69
N LEU A 83 2.74 25.87 16.72
CA LEU A 83 3.57 25.11 15.77
C LEU A 83 3.74 25.96 14.51
N ALA A 84 4.95 26.47 14.30
CA ALA A 84 5.30 27.27 13.13
C ALA A 84 6.46 26.62 12.35
N TYR A 85 6.33 26.61 11.02
CA TYR A 85 7.40 26.32 10.08
C TYR A 85 7.91 27.65 9.52
N ASP A 86 9.20 27.94 9.69
CA ASP A 86 9.88 29.11 9.11
C ASP A 86 10.86 28.62 8.04
N ASP A 87 10.59 28.95 6.79
CA ASP A 87 11.37 28.54 5.62
C ASP A 87 12.68 29.34 5.45
N THR A 88 12.88 30.40 6.24
CA THR A 88 14.03 31.29 6.10
C THR A 88 15.24 30.87 6.95
N ASN A 89 15.07 29.98 7.93
CA ASN A 89 16.16 29.47 8.76
C ASN A 89 15.94 28.03 9.26
N PRO A 90 16.37 26.99 8.51
CA PRO A 90 16.14 25.59 8.84
C PRO A 90 16.87 25.09 10.12
N GLN A 91 17.61 25.95 10.82
CA GLN A 91 18.32 25.63 12.08
C GLN A 91 17.66 26.25 13.32
N HIS A 92 16.56 27.00 13.19
CA HIS A 92 15.91 27.70 14.31
C HIS A 92 14.45 27.25 14.48
N ILE A 93 14.27 26.03 14.94
CA ILE A 93 12.99 25.59 15.52
C ILE A 93 13.03 25.97 17.00
N VAL A 94 12.33 27.03 17.40
CA VAL A 94 12.16 27.37 18.81
C VAL A 94 11.01 26.54 19.37
N ALA A 95 11.35 25.41 19.97
CA ALA A 95 10.43 24.67 20.83
C ALA A 95 10.06 25.53 22.06
N PRO A 96 8.86 25.36 22.64
CA PRO A 96 8.57 25.92 23.96
C PRO A 96 9.55 25.35 25.00
N ASP A 97 10.02 26.21 25.89
CA ASP A 97 11.08 25.98 26.88
C ASP A 97 10.65 25.04 28.04
N HIS A 98 10.19 23.83 27.72
CA HIS A 98 9.99 22.75 28.68
C HIS A 98 10.57 21.43 28.11
N LEU A 99 11.91 21.42 28.04
CA LEU A 99 12.72 20.23 27.82
C LEU A 99 12.46 19.17 28.90
N LEU A 100 11.88 18.01 28.51
CA LEU A 100 12.51 16.74 28.86
C LEU A 100 13.70 16.62 27.92
N ALA A 101 14.91 16.88 28.43
CA ALA A 101 16.12 16.82 27.63
C ALA A 101 16.27 15.42 27.03
N GLY A 102 16.08 15.29 25.72
CA GLY A 102 16.45 14.08 24.99
C GLY A 102 17.94 13.85 25.18
N GLN A 103 18.32 12.80 25.90
CA GLN A 103 19.71 12.42 26.06
C GLN A 103 20.11 11.55 24.87
N SER A 104 21.04 12.03 24.04
CA SER A 104 21.74 11.18 23.10
C SER A 104 22.63 10.22 23.89
N ILE A 105 22.47 8.92 23.68
CA ILE A 105 23.34 7.91 24.32
C ILE A 105 24.74 7.98 23.69
N PRO A 106 25.83 7.89 24.48
CA PRO A 106 27.15 7.54 23.96
C PRO A 106 27.16 6.18 23.23
N GLU A 107 28.21 5.93 22.45
CA GLU A 107 28.37 4.71 21.63
C GLU A 107 28.45 3.43 22.46
N GLU A 108 29.05 3.54 23.65
CA GLU A 108 29.12 2.48 24.63
C GLU A 108 28.58 3.03 25.95
N LEU A 109 27.74 2.22 26.61
CA LEU A 109 27.30 2.46 27.98
C LEU A 109 28.14 1.58 28.91
N ASP A 110 29.34 2.06 29.24
CA ASP A 110 30.36 1.38 30.07
C ASP A 110 30.18 1.56 31.58
N ARG A 111 29.15 2.31 32.00
CA ARG A 111 28.80 2.57 33.40
C ARG A 111 27.29 2.50 33.58
N ASP A 112 26.88 2.21 34.82
CA ASP A 112 25.47 2.18 35.16
C ASP A 112 24.82 3.53 34.84
N TRP A 113 23.73 3.46 34.07
CA TRP A 113 23.02 4.62 33.60
C TRP A 113 21.58 4.59 34.12
N TYR A 114 21.14 5.72 34.67
CA TYR A 114 19.85 5.83 35.33
C TYR A 114 18.97 6.79 34.54
N VAL A 115 17.81 6.31 34.12
CA VAL A 115 16.86 7.09 33.33
C VAL A 115 15.49 7.08 34.00
N ASP A 116 14.87 8.25 34.09
CA ASP A 116 13.60 8.47 34.79
C ASP A 116 12.73 9.45 34.00
N ASN A 117 11.57 8.97 33.53
CA ASN A 117 10.65 9.73 32.68
C ASN A 117 11.33 10.34 31.45
N SER A 118 12.25 9.59 30.83
CA SER A 118 13.10 10.07 29.74
C SER A 118 12.73 9.48 28.40
N VAL A 119 12.99 10.24 27.33
CA VAL A 119 13.05 9.72 25.96
C VAL A 119 14.52 9.64 25.55
N ILE A 120 14.88 8.48 25.03
CA ILE A 120 16.22 8.13 24.61
C ILE A 120 16.16 7.82 23.12
N THR A 121 17.01 8.46 22.32
CA THR A 121 17.05 8.24 20.88
C THR A 121 18.37 7.59 20.50
N LEU A 122 18.31 6.45 19.81
CA LEU A 122 19.47 5.85 19.18
C LEU A 122 19.69 6.52 17.82
N ASN A 123 20.89 7.07 17.64
CA ASN A 123 21.33 7.65 16.36
C ASN A 123 22.40 6.78 15.67
N LYS A 124 22.74 5.65 16.31
CA LYS A 124 23.67 4.62 15.86
C LYS A 124 23.47 3.36 16.71
N ASP A 125 24.06 2.27 16.27
CA ASP A 125 24.15 1.06 17.07
C ASP A 125 24.94 1.35 18.36
N THR A 126 24.48 0.80 19.48
CA THR A 126 24.97 1.12 20.83
C THR A 126 25.14 -0.16 21.63
N ASP A 127 26.32 -0.33 22.23
CA ASP A 127 26.61 -1.45 23.11
C ASP A 127 26.29 -1.08 24.57
N LEU A 128 25.46 -1.88 25.21
CA LEU A 128 25.23 -1.80 26.65
C LEU A 128 26.22 -2.73 27.35
N LEU A 129 27.23 -2.16 27.99
CA LEU A 129 28.29 -2.90 28.70
C LEU A 129 28.05 -2.94 30.22
N ALA A 130 27.19 -2.06 30.74
CA ALA A 130 26.80 -1.95 32.15
C ALA A 130 25.27 -2.01 32.31
N SER A 131 24.72 -1.56 33.44
CA SER A 131 23.26 -1.57 33.63
C SER A 131 22.58 -0.30 33.10
N LEU A 132 21.48 -0.45 32.36
CA LEU A 132 20.53 0.62 32.08
C LEU A 132 19.32 0.48 33.03
N ASP A 133 19.30 1.32 34.06
CA ASP A 133 18.29 1.37 35.10
C ASP A 133 17.13 2.31 34.72
N VAL A 134 15.95 1.74 34.46
CA VAL A 134 14.75 2.46 34.03
C VAL A 134 13.77 2.65 35.20
N TYR A 135 13.53 3.90 35.57
CA TYR A 135 12.51 4.32 36.54
C TYR A 135 11.31 4.95 35.84
N ASN A 136 10.11 4.75 36.39
CA ASN A 136 8.85 5.28 35.84
C ASN A 136 8.66 4.94 34.35
N SER A 137 8.19 5.86 33.51
CA SER A 137 7.92 5.58 32.09
C SER A 137 9.00 6.18 31.19
N CYS A 138 9.83 5.35 30.58
CA CYS A 138 10.86 5.80 29.64
C CYS A 138 10.60 5.25 28.24
N THR A 139 11.13 5.93 27.21
CA THR A 139 11.01 5.50 25.81
C THR A 139 12.38 5.42 25.16
N ILE A 140 12.64 4.34 24.41
CA ILE A 140 13.75 4.21 23.49
C ILE A 140 13.19 4.26 22.06
N ILE A 141 13.66 5.23 21.29
CA ILE A 141 13.40 5.37 19.86
C ILE A 141 14.65 4.89 19.13
N GLY A 142 14.58 3.73 18.51
CA GLY A 142 15.76 3.10 17.90
C GLY A 142 16.15 3.64 16.53
N ASN A 143 15.22 4.24 15.78
CA ASN A 143 15.45 4.65 14.38
C ASN A 143 16.05 3.54 13.49
N GLY A 144 15.76 2.28 13.79
CA GLY A 144 16.30 1.09 13.11
C GLY A 144 17.66 0.63 13.61
N HIS A 145 18.26 1.31 14.60
CA HIS A 145 19.54 0.95 15.20
C HIS A 145 19.43 -0.15 16.26
N THR A 146 20.59 -0.73 16.57
CA THR A 146 20.74 -1.81 17.53
C THR A 146 21.09 -1.27 18.92
N LEU A 147 20.43 -1.79 19.95
CA LEU A 147 20.89 -1.74 21.34
C LEU A 147 21.31 -3.16 21.74
N ASP A 148 22.62 -3.37 21.91
CA ASP A 148 23.19 -4.69 22.19
C ASP A 148 23.34 -4.89 23.70
N LEU A 149 22.56 -5.81 24.27
CA LEU A 149 22.53 -6.18 25.68
C LEU A 149 23.47 -7.36 25.99
N SER A 150 24.31 -7.80 25.04
CA SER A 150 25.08 -9.04 25.18
C SER A 150 26.03 -9.05 26.40
N GLN A 151 26.48 -7.88 26.85
CA GLN A 151 27.39 -7.73 27.99
C GLN A 151 26.79 -6.98 29.19
N GLY A 152 25.70 -6.24 28.98
CA GLY A 152 25.07 -5.40 29.98
C GLY A 152 23.71 -5.91 30.46
N MET A 153 22.98 -5.06 31.19
CA MET A 153 21.69 -5.42 31.77
C MET A 153 20.68 -4.28 31.68
N LEU A 154 19.52 -4.57 31.11
CA LEU A 154 18.36 -3.70 31.14
C LEU A 154 17.54 -3.94 32.41
N SER A 155 17.59 -3.01 33.38
CA SER A 155 16.89 -3.14 34.67
C SER A 155 15.67 -2.22 34.74
N ILE A 156 14.48 -2.76 34.54
CA ILE A 156 13.21 -2.03 34.59
C ILE A 156 12.67 -2.08 36.02
N LYS A 157 12.77 -0.97 36.75
CA LYS A 157 12.48 -0.91 38.19
C LYS A 157 10.99 -1.13 38.48
N SER A 158 10.65 -1.24 39.77
CA SER A 158 9.30 -1.57 40.23
C SER A 158 8.24 -0.62 39.66
N ASN A 159 7.19 -1.17 39.04
CA ASN A 159 6.12 -0.42 38.37
C ASN A 159 6.58 0.48 37.19
N ALA A 160 7.83 0.37 36.74
CA ALA A 160 8.33 1.13 35.61
C ALA A 160 7.93 0.48 34.27
N CYS A 161 7.86 1.28 33.21
CA CYS A 161 7.55 0.85 31.87
C CYS A 161 8.59 1.39 30.90
N LEU A 162 9.22 0.52 30.12
CA LEU A 162 10.09 0.90 29.03
C LEU A 162 9.40 0.65 27.70
N TYR A 163 9.18 1.72 26.93
CA TYR A 163 8.64 1.65 25.59
C TYR A 163 9.77 1.60 24.57
N CYS A 164 9.85 0.55 23.77
CA CYS A 164 10.83 0.39 22.72
C CYS A 164 10.13 0.52 21.35
N SER A 165 10.59 1.47 20.53
CA SER A 165 10.03 1.73 19.20
C SER A 165 11.10 1.68 18.13
N ASN A 166 10.89 0.91 17.06
CA ASN A 166 11.79 0.82 15.90
C ASN A 166 13.26 0.59 16.32
N VAL A 167 13.48 -0.42 17.19
CA VAL A 167 14.81 -0.75 17.74
C VAL A 167 15.10 -2.23 17.54
N ARG A 168 16.37 -2.56 17.26
CA ARG A 168 16.86 -3.93 17.28
C ARG A 168 17.48 -4.20 18.65
N LEU A 169 16.88 -5.07 19.45
CA LEU A 169 17.47 -5.49 20.72
C LEU A 169 18.27 -6.77 20.49
N ARG A 170 19.56 -6.77 20.80
CA ARG A 170 20.40 -7.97 20.70
C ARG A 170 20.83 -8.41 22.10
N GLY A 171 21.13 -9.70 22.28
CA GLY A 171 21.65 -10.18 23.55
C GLY A 171 20.59 -10.58 24.57
N PHE A 172 19.40 -10.98 24.13
CA PHE A 172 18.41 -11.56 25.05
C PHE A 172 18.93 -12.90 25.56
N ASN A 173 19.36 -12.92 26.83
CA ASN A 173 19.85 -14.09 27.55
C ASN A 173 19.51 -13.97 29.04
N GLN A 174 19.75 -15.03 29.82
CA GLN A 174 19.57 -14.98 31.27
C GLN A 174 20.45 -13.90 31.92
N GLY A 175 19.81 -12.87 32.49
CA GLY A 175 20.50 -11.74 33.14
C GLY A 175 20.52 -10.44 32.33
N SER A 176 20.28 -10.51 31.01
CA SER A 176 20.19 -9.31 30.15
C SER A 176 19.02 -8.37 30.49
N ILE A 177 17.96 -8.89 31.11
CA ILE A 177 16.76 -8.12 31.50
C ILE A 177 16.36 -8.46 32.92
N GLN A 178 16.13 -7.44 33.73
CA GLN A 178 15.64 -7.56 35.10
C GLN A 178 14.40 -6.70 35.29
N PHE A 179 13.33 -7.30 35.82
CA PHE A 179 12.13 -6.58 36.21
C PHE A 179 12.08 -6.41 37.74
N GLY A 180 11.73 -5.22 38.20
CA GLY A 180 11.67 -4.90 39.63
C GLY A 180 10.48 -5.55 40.33
N ASN A 181 9.34 -5.70 39.65
CA ASN A 181 8.18 -6.43 40.16
C ASN A 181 7.26 -6.92 39.02
N ARG A 182 6.09 -7.47 39.34
CA ARG A 182 5.12 -7.98 38.36
C ARG A 182 4.44 -6.90 37.50
N ALA A 183 4.45 -5.65 37.94
CA ALA A 183 3.87 -4.52 37.21
C ALA A 183 4.87 -3.84 36.27
N SER A 184 6.17 -4.14 36.39
CA SER A 184 7.20 -3.63 35.50
C SER A 184 7.02 -4.20 34.08
N GLN A 185 7.14 -3.36 33.05
CA GLN A 185 6.87 -3.76 31.66
C GLN A 185 7.95 -3.30 30.67
N LEU A 186 8.24 -4.18 29.70
CA LEU A 186 8.98 -3.88 28.48
C LEU A 186 7.99 -3.92 27.32
N ARG A 187 7.81 -2.82 26.58
CA ARG A 187 6.79 -2.70 25.54
C ARG A 187 7.40 -2.59 24.16
N PHE A 188 6.91 -3.39 23.21
CA PHE A 188 7.43 -3.47 21.86
C PHE A 188 6.49 -2.81 20.84
N SER A 189 7.06 -1.91 20.04
CA SER A 189 6.50 -1.40 18.80
C SER A 189 7.55 -1.47 17.70
N ASP A 190 7.34 -2.28 16.67
CA ASP A 190 8.30 -2.44 15.56
C ASP A 190 9.70 -2.83 16.07
N VAL A 191 9.75 -3.76 17.02
CA VAL A 191 10.99 -4.24 17.65
C VAL A 191 11.44 -5.54 17.01
N THR A 192 12.74 -5.69 16.78
CA THR A 192 13.37 -6.99 16.50
C THR A 192 14.29 -7.37 17.65
N ALA A 193 13.92 -8.36 18.46
CA ALA A 193 14.76 -8.88 19.53
C ALA A 193 15.52 -10.13 19.07
N THR A 194 16.78 -10.30 19.45
CA THR A 194 17.59 -11.49 19.13
C THR A 194 18.12 -12.14 20.39
N MET A 195 17.77 -13.41 20.58
CA MET A 195 18.24 -14.23 21.69
C MET A 195 19.64 -14.76 21.43
N LEU A 196 20.43 -14.87 22.51
CA LEU A 196 21.75 -15.52 22.50
C LEU A 196 21.83 -16.73 23.43
N ASP A 197 20.83 -16.91 24.29
CA ASP A 197 20.68 -18.07 25.16
C ASP A 197 19.20 -18.20 25.59
N ASP A 198 18.84 -19.29 26.26
CA ASP A 198 17.56 -19.44 26.93
C ASP A 198 17.33 -18.30 27.93
N LEU A 199 16.11 -17.79 27.99
CA LEU A 199 15.70 -16.72 28.89
C LEU A 199 14.43 -17.12 29.63
N THR A 200 14.52 -17.23 30.96
CA THR A 200 13.35 -17.41 31.82
C THR A 200 13.05 -16.15 32.63
N LEU A 201 11.91 -15.52 32.35
CA LEU A 201 11.40 -14.39 33.11
C LEU A 201 10.51 -14.89 34.25
N THR A 202 10.77 -14.43 35.48
CA THR A 202 10.00 -14.82 36.68
C THR A 202 9.16 -13.68 37.26
N THR A 203 9.40 -12.45 36.81
CA THR A 203 8.70 -11.22 37.18
C THR A 203 8.56 -10.29 35.97
N GLY A 204 7.70 -9.27 36.09
CA GLY A 204 7.44 -8.26 35.05
C GLY A 204 6.71 -8.78 33.81
N GLY A 205 6.81 -8.09 32.68
CA GLY A 205 6.24 -8.61 31.45
C GLY A 205 6.67 -7.91 30.18
N ILE A 206 6.48 -8.62 29.07
CA ILE A 206 6.63 -8.09 27.72
C ILE A 206 5.24 -7.78 27.17
N TYR A 207 5.04 -6.58 26.63
CA TYR A 207 3.79 -6.15 26.01
C TYR A 207 4.04 -5.77 24.55
N VAL A 208 3.35 -6.41 23.61
CA VAL A 208 3.51 -6.15 22.17
C VAL A 208 2.29 -5.38 21.69
N GLN A 209 2.50 -4.12 21.31
CA GLN A 209 1.44 -3.20 20.89
C GLN A 209 1.43 -2.94 19.38
N ASN A 210 2.55 -3.16 18.68
CA ASN A 210 2.65 -3.21 17.22
C ASN A 210 3.48 -4.42 16.81
N THR A 211 3.36 -4.82 15.54
CA THR A 211 4.03 -6.00 14.98
C THR A 211 5.52 -5.99 15.31
N SER A 212 6.01 -7.08 15.90
CA SER A 212 7.39 -7.21 16.37
C SER A 212 7.87 -8.65 16.20
N THR A 213 9.19 -8.86 16.20
CA THR A 213 9.80 -10.17 15.98
C THR A 213 10.80 -10.51 17.09
N ILE A 214 10.81 -11.76 17.55
CA ILE A 214 11.84 -12.32 18.42
C ILE A 214 12.56 -13.44 17.69
N ASN A 215 13.83 -13.24 17.34
CA ASN A 215 14.68 -14.27 16.77
C ASN A 215 15.12 -15.19 17.92
N THR A 216 14.44 -16.33 18.08
CA THR A 216 14.69 -17.29 19.17
C THR A 216 15.81 -18.24 18.84
N GLY A 217 16.11 -18.52 17.56
CA GLY A 217 17.09 -19.55 17.22
C GLY A 217 16.64 -20.92 17.75
N ASP A 218 17.57 -21.64 18.38
CA ASP A 218 17.31 -22.86 19.16
C ASP A 218 16.98 -22.60 20.64
N HIS A 219 16.84 -21.34 21.06
CA HIS A 219 16.62 -20.94 22.45
C HIS A 219 15.15 -20.80 22.85
N LEU A 220 14.87 -20.93 24.14
CA LEU A 220 13.56 -20.83 24.75
C LEU A 220 13.39 -19.51 25.52
N LEU A 221 12.35 -18.74 25.16
CA LEU A 221 11.82 -17.64 25.95
C LEU A 221 10.66 -18.14 26.82
N SER A 222 10.90 -18.28 28.11
CA SER A 222 9.94 -18.82 29.07
C SER A 222 9.44 -17.76 30.04
N PHE A 223 8.12 -17.66 30.19
CA PHE A 223 7.44 -16.86 31.21
C PHE A 223 6.97 -17.77 32.33
N ASP A 224 7.46 -17.56 33.55
CA ASP A 224 7.07 -18.30 34.76
C ASP A 224 6.74 -17.38 35.96
N LEU A 225 6.18 -17.96 37.02
CA LEU A 225 5.81 -17.33 38.27
C LEU A 225 4.93 -16.09 38.07
N GLY A 226 5.51 -14.90 38.23
CA GLY A 226 4.82 -13.62 38.13
C GLY A 226 5.11 -12.86 36.85
N SER A 227 5.75 -13.48 35.85
CA SER A 227 5.99 -12.83 34.57
C SER A 227 4.84 -13.04 33.58
N SER A 228 4.79 -12.18 32.55
CA SER A 228 3.77 -12.29 31.51
C SER A 228 4.23 -11.82 30.13
N LEU A 229 3.56 -12.34 29.10
CA LEU A 229 3.57 -11.87 27.72
C LEU A 229 2.15 -11.44 27.34
N THR A 230 1.99 -10.22 26.87
CA THR A 230 0.74 -9.72 26.29
C THR A 230 0.95 -9.32 24.84
N VAL A 231 0.08 -9.77 23.93
CA VAL A 231 0.05 -9.31 22.53
C VAL A 231 -1.31 -8.67 22.29
N ASP A 232 -1.30 -7.39 21.90
CA ASP A 232 -2.48 -6.57 21.79
C ASP A 232 -2.63 -5.99 20.38
N GLY A 233 -3.70 -6.35 19.68
CA GLY A 233 -4.04 -5.76 18.38
C GLY A 233 -3.04 -6.00 17.25
N SER A 234 -2.04 -6.87 17.45
CA SER A 234 -0.85 -6.99 16.60
C SER A 234 -0.32 -8.42 16.52
N VAL A 235 0.74 -8.62 15.74
CA VAL A 235 1.41 -9.93 15.62
C VAL A 235 2.78 -9.91 16.28
N LEU A 236 3.02 -10.83 17.21
CA LEU A 236 4.36 -11.17 17.65
C LEU A 236 4.85 -12.36 16.83
N TRP A 237 5.86 -12.13 16.01
CA TRP A 237 6.57 -13.19 15.31
C TRP A 237 7.69 -13.76 16.19
N TYR A 238 7.96 -15.05 16.09
CA TYR A 238 9.22 -15.61 16.55
C TYR A 238 9.88 -16.48 15.48
N GLU A 239 11.20 -16.37 15.34
CA GLU A 239 11.96 -17.02 14.27
C GLU A 239 13.02 -17.97 14.85
N THR A 240 13.00 -19.24 14.42
CA THR A 240 13.95 -20.26 14.90
C THR A 240 15.31 -20.22 14.21
N LEU A 241 15.52 -19.31 13.26
CA LEU A 241 16.76 -19.13 12.49
C LEU A 241 17.28 -20.44 11.87
N GLY A 242 16.35 -21.32 11.43
CA GLY A 242 16.66 -22.63 10.88
C GLY A 242 16.79 -23.76 11.91
N ALA A 243 16.72 -23.48 13.21
CA ALA A 243 16.62 -24.51 14.24
C ALA A 243 15.21 -25.13 14.28
N ALA A 244 15.08 -26.29 14.94
CA ALA A 244 13.80 -26.95 15.12
C ALA A 244 12.89 -26.12 16.06
N ASP A 245 11.65 -25.86 15.63
CA ASP A 245 10.66 -25.18 16.46
C ASP A 245 10.23 -26.08 17.62
N SER A 246 10.64 -25.69 18.82
CA SER A 246 10.30 -26.38 20.06
C SER A 246 9.14 -25.68 20.80
N ASN A 247 8.35 -24.85 20.09
CA ASN A 247 7.49 -23.82 20.67
C ASN A 247 8.32 -22.91 21.57
N ASN A 248 9.19 -22.11 20.94
CA ASN A 248 10.27 -21.41 21.63
C ASN A 248 9.76 -20.30 22.58
N ILE A 249 8.53 -19.81 22.41
CA ILE A 249 7.87 -18.94 23.39
C ILE A 249 6.93 -19.78 24.26
N ARG A 250 7.15 -19.77 25.58
CA ARG A 250 6.41 -20.60 26.55
C ARG A 250 5.84 -19.80 27.72
N PRO A 251 4.67 -20.17 28.25
CA PRO A 251 3.79 -21.25 27.79
C PRO A 251 3.10 -20.91 26.47
N SER A 252 2.71 -21.94 25.69
CA SER A 252 1.78 -21.75 24.58
C SER A 252 0.37 -21.43 25.08
N VAL A 253 -0.51 -20.94 24.20
CA VAL A 253 -1.92 -20.64 24.54
C VAL A 253 -2.61 -21.88 25.15
N ALA A 254 -2.32 -23.08 24.63
CA ALA A 254 -2.87 -24.32 25.15
C ALA A 254 -2.31 -24.70 26.54
N GLN A 255 -1.08 -24.28 26.84
CA GLN A 255 -0.39 -24.54 28.12
C GLN A 255 -0.75 -23.51 29.21
N ASP A 256 -1.39 -22.39 28.86
CA ASP A 256 -1.89 -21.39 29.81
C ASP A 256 -3.38 -21.06 29.60
N PRO A 257 -4.28 -22.04 29.82
CA PRO A 257 -5.72 -21.89 29.56
C PRO A 257 -6.38 -20.81 30.43
N TYR A 258 -5.76 -20.43 31.55
CA TYR A 258 -6.25 -19.40 32.47
C TYR A 258 -5.64 -18.01 32.21
N LYS A 259 -4.82 -17.86 31.15
CA LYS A 259 -4.18 -16.59 30.75
C LYS A 259 -3.42 -15.92 31.89
N LYS A 260 -2.71 -16.70 32.71
CA LYS A 260 -1.93 -16.17 33.85
C LYS A 260 -0.62 -15.54 33.41
N ARG A 261 -0.05 -16.03 32.31
CA ARG A 261 1.27 -15.69 31.79
C ARG A 261 1.22 -15.26 30.33
N LEU A 262 0.28 -15.77 29.55
CA LEU A 262 0.09 -15.38 28.15
C LEU A 262 -1.31 -14.79 27.94
N THR A 263 -1.36 -13.54 27.47
CA THR A 263 -2.62 -12.83 27.18
C THR A 263 -2.62 -12.34 25.74
N LEU A 264 -3.65 -12.72 24.98
CA LEU A 264 -3.92 -12.21 23.63
C LEU A 264 -5.14 -11.28 23.70
N LEU A 265 -4.95 -9.99 23.40
CA LEU A 265 -5.97 -8.94 23.45
C LEU A 265 -6.23 -8.40 22.04
N ASN A 266 -7.46 -7.94 21.78
CA ASN A 266 -7.84 -7.26 20.54
C ASN A 266 -7.39 -8.00 19.25
N ASN A 267 -7.50 -9.33 19.22
CA ASN A 267 -7.01 -10.19 18.13
C ASN A 267 -5.48 -10.26 17.98
N GLY A 268 -4.72 -10.03 19.06
CA GLY A 268 -3.29 -10.26 19.09
C GLY A 268 -2.94 -11.74 18.86
N ILE A 269 -1.87 -12.00 18.12
CA ILE A 269 -1.47 -13.36 17.71
C ILE A 269 0.03 -13.55 17.90
N ILE A 270 0.44 -14.74 18.36
CA ILE A 270 1.85 -15.18 18.29
C ILE A 270 1.97 -16.15 17.12
N LYS A 271 2.92 -15.92 16.22
CA LYS A 271 3.16 -16.79 15.06
C LYS A 271 4.65 -17.15 14.97
N THR A 272 4.94 -18.40 14.62
CA THR A 272 6.29 -18.79 14.21
C THR A 272 6.52 -18.35 12.78
N ILE A 273 7.66 -17.70 12.51
CA ILE A 273 8.25 -17.68 11.18
C ILE A 273 8.90 -19.03 11.00
N LYS A 274 8.22 -19.96 10.33
CA LYS A 274 8.90 -21.15 9.80
C LYS A 274 9.76 -20.65 8.67
N THR A 275 11.00 -20.28 8.98
CA THR A 275 11.96 -19.94 7.95
C THR A 275 12.08 -21.13 7.01
N LEU A 276 12.03 -20.84 5.71
CA LEU A 276 12.68 -21.69 4.72
C LEU A 276 14.08 -22.01 5.28
N ALA A 277 14.40 -23.30 5.47
CA ALA A 277 15.70 -23.73 5.98
C ALA A 277 16.81 -22.96 5.24
N SER A 278 17.88 -22.56 5.93
CA SER A 278 18.95 -21.77 5.29
C SER A 278 19.41 -22.44 3.98
N GLY A 279 19.17 -21.76 2.86
CA GLY A 279 19.19 -22.36 1.52
C GLY A 279 17.93 -21.94 0.77
N GLY A 280 18.02 -21.75 -0.55
CA GLY A 280 16.84 -21.43 -1.33
C GLY A 280 15.70 -22.44 -1.16
N LEU A 281 14.48 -22.04 -1.48
CA LEU A 281 13.33 -22.95 -1.59
C LEU A 281 13.46 -23.71 -2.92
N SER A 282 13.74 -25.02 -2.88
CA SER A 282 13.56 -25.88 -4.05
C SER A 282 12.12 -26.40 -4.07
N VAL A 283 11.34 -26.03 -5.08
CA VAL A 283 9.97 -26.50 -5.26
C VAL A 283 9.97 -27.63 -6.28
N GLU A 284 9.88 -28.87 -5.79
CA GLU A 284 9.81 -30.08 -6.63
C GLU A 284 8.40 -30.69 -6.69
N TYR A 285 7.52 -30.26 -5.78
CA TYR A 285 6.12 -30.69 -5.64
C TYR A 285 5.28 -29.49 -5.22
N THR A 286 3.96 -29.63 -5.19
CA THR A 286 3.07 -28.60 -4.65
C THR A 286 3.56 -28.18 -3.27
N TYR A 287 3.88 -26.89 -3.13
CA TYR A 287 4.41 -26.32 -1.91
C TYR A 287 3.44 -25.30 -1.36
N THR A 288 3.13 -25.43 -0.08
CA THR A 288 2.23 -24.53 0.63
C THR A 288 3.05 -23.67 1.57
N ILE A 289 2.99 -22.36 1.36
CA ILE A 289 3.56 -21.39 2.29
C ILE A 289 2.54 -21.18 3.40
N THR A 290 2.88 -21.58 4.62
CA THR A 290 1.99 -21.50 5.80
C THR A 290 2.24 -20.25 6.65
N SER A 291 3.17 -19.38 6.23
CA SER A 291 3.54 -18.14 6.92
C SER A 291 4.13 -17.12 5.94
N LEU A 292 4.48 -15.92 6.42
CA LEU A 292 5.27 -14.97 5.64
C LEU A 292 6.60 -15.61 5.22
N ALA A 293 6.97 -15.47 3.95
CA ALA A 293 8.23 -15.97 3.40
C ALA A 293 9.06 -14.82 2.82
N GLU A 294 10.38 -14.96 2.85
CA GLU A 294 11.29 -14.03 2.19
C GLU A 294 12.00 -14.76 1.05
N VAL A 295 11.97 -14.18 -0.16
CA VAL A 295 12.76 -14.64 -1.30
C VAL A 295 13.81 -13.57 -1.60
N SER A 296 15.08 -13.98 -1.59
CA SER A 296 16.22 -13.08 -1.71
C SER A 296 17.40 -13.78 -2.36
N LYS A 297 18.50 -13.06 -2.63
CA LYS A 297 19.71 -13.67 -3.20
C LYS A 297 20.29 -14.80 -2.34
N GLY A 298 20.15 -14.70 -1.01
CA GLY A 298 20.56 -15.75 -0.07
C GLY A 298 19.53 -16.87 0.09
N LYS A 299 18.29 -16.65 -0.38
CA LYS A 299 17.14 -17.54 -0.26
C LYS A 299 16.37 -17.57 -1.60
N PRO A 300 16.99 -18.04 -2.71
CA PRO A 300 16.30 -18.07 -4.00
C PRO A 300 15.17 -19.10 -4.01
N LEU A 301 14.21 -18.95 -4.91
CA LEU A 301 13.19 -19.93 -5.24
C LEU A 301 13.62 -20.69 -6.50
N THR A 302 13.92 -21.98 -6.41
CA THR A 302 14.30 -22.82 -7.55
C THR A 302 13.19 -23.79 -7.88
N VAL A 303 12.79 -23.86 -9.15
CA VAL A 303 11.71 -24.73 -9.64
C VAL A 303 12.29 -25.73 -10.62
N SER A 304 12.49 -26.96 -10.16
CA SER A 304 13.08 -28.05 -10.96
C SER A 304 12.05 -28.97 -11.63
N SER A 305 10.78 -28.84 -11.23
CA SER A 305 9.63 -29.57 -11.78
C SER A 305 8.45 -28.62 -12.03
N THR A 306 7.50 -29.02 -12.88
CA THR A 306 6.24 -28.28 -13.03
C THR A 306 5.42 -28.44 -11.75
N THR A 307 5.06 -27.33 -11.13
CA THR A 307 4.55 -27.33 -9.76
C THR A 307 3.68 -26.11 -9.44
N THR A 308 2.99 -26.16 -8.31
CA THR A 308 2.18 -25.08 -7.76
C THR A 308 2.76 -24.61 -6.42
N LEU A 309 2.94 -23.30 -6.28
CA LEU A 309 3.22 -22.61 -5.04
C LEU A 309 1.92 -21.95 -4.54
N SER A 310 1.33 -22.51 -3.49
CA SER A 310 0.16 -21.92 -2.83
C SER A 310 0.60 -21.10 -1.63
N GLY A 311 0.19 -19.84 -1.57
CA GLY A 311 0.49 -18.97 -0.44
C GLY A 311 -0.46 -19.10 0.75
N GLU A 312 -1.62 -19.77 0.61
CA GLU A 312 -2.70 -19.75 1.62
C GLU A 312 -3.04 -18.35 2.15
N ASN A 313 -3.04 -17.36 1.26
CA ASN A 313 -3.18 -15.92 1.50
C ASN A 313 -2.05 -15.29 2.34
N ASN A 314 -0.89 -15.94 2.42
CA ASN A 314 0.31 -15.35 3.02
C ASN A 314 1.07 -14.47 2.02
N THR A 315 1.95 -13.64 2.57
CA THR A 315 2.81 -12.74 1.80
C THR A 315 4.20 -13.36 1.58
N ILE A 316 4.71 -13.26 0.35
CA ILE A 316 6.13 -13.43 0.04
C ILE A 316 6.73 -12.05 -0.16
N ILE A 317 7.74 -11.69 0.63
CA ILE A 317 8.48 -10.44 0.50
C ILE A 317 9.75 -10.70 -0.31
N PHE A 318 9.98 -9.87 -1.32
CA PHE A 318 11.19 -9.92 -2.14
C PHE A 318 12.19 -8.82 -1.72
N SER A 319 13.49 -9.14 -1.69
CA SER A 319 14.53 -8.24 -1.15
C SER A 319 15.81 -8.08 -2.02
N ALA A 320 15.78 -8.41 -3.31
CA ALA A 320 16.95 -8.28 -4.21
C ALA A 320 16.89 -7.04 -5.12
N LEU A 321 18.04 -6.52 -5.60
CA LEU A 321 18.06 -5.29 -6.39
C LEU A 321 18.16 -5.46 -7.91
N LYS A 322 18.47 -6.66 -8.45
CA LYS A 322 18.54 -6.89 -9.91
C LYS A 322 18.73 -8.33 -10.40
N ASP A 323 19.13 -9.27 -9.53
CA ASP A 323 19.37 -10.65 -9.95
C ASP A 323 18.05 -11.46 -9.97
N PRO A 324 17.87 -12.41 -10.90
CA PRO A 324 16.85 -13.44 -10.78
C PRO A 324 17.00 -14.17 -9.45
N ILE A 325 15.93 -14.18 -8.67
CA ILE A 325 15.84 -14.87 -7.37
C ILE A 325 14.74 -15.94 -7.37
N ILE A 326 14.00 -16.05 -8.47
CA ILE A 326 13.18 -17.20 -8.85
C ILE A 326 13.84 -17.80 -10.09
N SER A 327 14.22 -19.07 -10.07
CA SER A 327 14.77 -19.77 -11.24
C SER A 327 13.84 -20.91 -11.64
N ILE A 328 13.38 -20.91 -12.88
CA ILE A 328 12.48 -21.94 -13.42
C ILE A 328 13.24 -22.73 -14.48
N ALA A 329 13.44 -24.02 -14.22
CA ALA A 329 14.18 -24.91 -15.10
C ALA A 329 13.53 -25.05 -16.49
N PRO A 330 14.28 -25.45 -17.53
CA PRO A 330 13.75 -25.60 -18.89
C PRO A 330 12.52 -26.52 -18.94
N GLY A 331 11.50 -26.10 -19.69
CA GLY A 331 10.23 -26.82 -19.87
C GLY A 331 9.39 -26.97 -18.61
N LYS A 332 9.67 -26.19 -17.55
CA LYS A 332 8.91 -26.23 -16.29
C LYS A 332 7.99 -25.03 -16.17
N THR A 333 6.89 -25.25 -15.46
CA THR A 333 5.93 -24.19 -15.12
C THR A 333 5.81 -24.05 -13.61
N LEU A 334 5.96 -22.82 -13.11
CA LEU A 334 5.59 -22.44 -11.77
C LEU A 334 4.19 -21.82 -11.80
N THR A 335 3.20 -22.49 -11.23
CA THR A 335 1.90 -21.90 -10.95
C THR A 335 1.91 -21.29 -9.56
N VAL A 336 1.45 -20.07 -9.40
CA VAL A 336 1.41 -19.35 -8.12
C VAL A 336 -0.04 -19.01 -7.81
N GLN A 337 -0.53 -19.33 -6.61
CA GLN A 337 -1.93 -19.04 -6.22
C GLN A 337 -2.05 -18.64 -4.76
N ASP A 338 -3.16 -17.98 -4.40
CA ASP A 338 -3.52 -17.61 -3.03
C ASP A 338 -2.35 -16.93 -2.31
N VAL A 339 -1.72 -15.93 -2.93
CA VAL A 339 -0.49 -15.33 -2.38
C VAL A 339 -0.40 -13.85 -2.68
N HIS A 340 0.22 -13.12 -1.76
CA HIS A 340 0.61 -11.74 -1.98
C HIS A 340 2.12 -11.65 -2.18
N PHE A 341 2.56 -11.28 -3.37
CA PHE A 341 3.95 -10.95 -3.66
C PHE A 341 4.20 -9.47 -3.35
N ASP A 342 4.99 -9.18 -2.32
CA ASP A 342 5.33 -7.82 -1.90
C ASP A 342 6.73 -7.43 -2.35
N LYS A 343 6.86 -6.20 -2.86
CA LYS A 343 8.08 -5.65 -3.50
C LYS A 343 8.57 -6.48 -4.68
N PHE A 344 7.65 -7.06 -5.44
CA PHE A 344 7.98 -7.92 -6.56
C PHE A 344 8.59 -7.13 -7.73
N SER A 345 9.48 -7.80 -8.47
CA SER A 345 9.99 -7.36 -9.76
C SER A 345 9.84 -8.51 -10.75
N PHE A 346 9.39 -8.24 -11.97
CA PHE A 346 9.37 -9.25 -13.02
C PHE A 346 10.78 -9.75 -13.38
N ASP A 347 11.81 -8.93 -13.15
CA ASP A 347 13.23 -9.32 -13.31
C ASP A 347 13.69 -10.38 -12.29
N TYR A 348 12.92 -10.60 -11.21
CA TYR A 348 13.23 -11.67 -10.27
C TYR A 348 12.99 -13.04 -10.86
N VAL A 349 12.24 -13.17 -11.96
CA VAL A 349 11.94 -14.45 -12.60
C VAL A 349 12.96 -14.75 -13.69
N GLY A 350 13.87 -15.67 -13.40
CA GLY A 350 14.79 -16.28 -14.34
C GLY A 350 14.16 -17.49 -15.03
N PHE A 351 14.07 -17.40 -16.35
CA PHE A 351 13.62 -18.49 -17.21
C PHE A 351 14.85 -19.20 -17.80
N GLU A 352 15.13 -20.44 -17.40
CA GLU A 352 16.32 -21.18 -17.86
C GLU A 352 16.13 -21.81 -19.27
N GLY A 353 14.93 -21.73 -19.85
CA GLY A 353 14.61 -22.17 -21.21
C GLY A 353 13.42 -21.42 -21.80
N GLU A 354 13.28 -21.41 -23.14
CA GLU A 354 12.20 -20.69 -23.84
C GLU A 354 10.81 -21.18 -23.42
N ASP A 355 10.69 -22.47 -23.10
CA ASP A 355 9.50 -23.22 -22.69
C ASP A 355 9.27 -23.23 -21.16
N SER A 356 10.06 -22.46 -20.40
CA SER A 356 9.80 -22.25 -18.99
C SER A 356 8.78 -21.12 -18.78
N HIS A 357 7.87 -21.29 -17.82
CA HIS A 357 6.73 -20.39 -17.61
C HIS A 357 6.45 -20.13 -16.13
N ILE A 358 5.92 -18.94 -15.83
CA ILE A 358 5.25 -18.66 -14.55
C ILE A 358 3.79 -18.29 -14.87
N LEU A 359 2.86 -18.87 -14.11
CA LEU A 359 1.43 -18.58 -14.19
C LEU A 359 1.00 -17.97 -12.86
N PHE A 360 0.42 -16.77 -12.91
CA PHE A 360 -0.23 -16.18 -11.75
C PHE A 360 -1.68 -16.62 -11.77
N ASP A 361 -2.00 -17.54 -10.87
CA ASP A 361 -3.31 -18.18 -10.74
C ASP A 361 -4.11 -17.52 -9.62
N ASN A 362 -5.30 -18.04 -9.35
CA ASN A 362 -6.35 -17.39 -8.58
C ASN A 362 -5.87 -16.82 -7.23
N ASN A 363 -6.41 -15.67 -6.86
CA ASN A 363 -6.09 -14.91 -5.65
C ASN A 363 -4.60 -14.50 -5.55
N THR A 364 -3.93 -14.29 -6.68
CA THR A 364 -2.57 -13.75 -6.68
C THR A 364 -2.59 -12.23 -6.71
N ILE A 365 -1.94 -11.62 -5.72
CA ILE A 365 -1.74 -10.17 -5.62
C ILE A 365 -0.26 -9.88 -5.81
N ILE A 366 0.08 -9.03 -6.78
CA ILE A 366 1.44 -8.56 -7.04
C ILE A 366 1.52 -7.09 -6.64
N SER A 367 2.36 -6.75 -5.67
CA SER A 367 2.71 -5.37 -5.32
C SER A 367 4.13 -5.10 -5.79
N LEU A 368 4.27 -4.24 -6.78
CA LEU A 368 5.57 -3.86 -7.33
C LEU A 368 6.33 -2.97 -6.34
N ASP A 369 7.66 -2.97 -6.39
CA ASP A 369 8.46 -1.90 -5.76
C ASP A 369 8.38 -0.61 -6.60
N ILE A 370 8.71 0.55 -6.02
CA ILE A 370 8.48 1.89 -6.60
C ILE A 370 9.57 2.22 -7.64
N LYS A 371 9.65 1.41 -8.69
CA LYS A 371 10.71 1.49 -9.72
C LYS A 371 10.15 1.37 -11.14
N ASN A 372 11.06 1.57 -12.09
CA ASN A 372 10.82 1.30 -13.50
C ASN A 372 11.26 -0.14 -13.79
N TYR A 373 10.40 -0.91 -14.46
CA TYR A 373 10.69 -2.27 -14.88
C TYR A 373 10.51 -2.40 -16.38
N GLU A 374 11.42 -3.13 -17.03
CA GLU A 374 11.32 -3.45 -18.45
C GLU A 374 10.80 -4.87 -18.57
N LEU A 375 9.65 -5.04 -19.21
CA LEU A 375 9.13 -6.36 -19.58
C LEU A 375 9.49 -6.62 -21.04
N ASN A 376 9.85 -7.86 -21.34
CA ASN A 376 10.00 -8.32 -22.72
C ASN A 376 9.45 -9.73 -22.92
N ARG A 377 8.46 -10.09 -22.10
CA ARG A 377 7.78 -11.38 -22.12
C ARG A 377 6.34 -11.21 -21.66
N THR A 378 5.44 -12.02 -22.21
CA THR A 378 4.05 -12.11 -21.79
C THR A 378 3.91 -12.94 -20.51
N PHE A 379 3.19 -12.40 -19.52
CA PHE A 379 2.80 -13.10 -18.30
C PHE A 379 1.32 -13.45 -18.35
N THR A 380 0.96 -14.65 -17.88
CA THR A 380 -0.42 -15.15 -17.92
C THR A 380 -1.05 -15.08 -16.53
N PHE A 381 -2.28 -14.56 -16.49
CA PHE A 381 -3.11 -14.43 -15.30
C PHE A 381 -4.35 -15.33 -15.42
N VAL A 382 -4.59 -16.15 -14.40
CA VAL A 382 -5.68 -17.12 -14.30
C VAL A 382 -6.45 -16.87 -13.01
N GLY A 383 -7.77 -16.99 -13.05
CA GLY A 383 -8.66 -16.64 -11.93
C GLY A 383 -8.66 -15.13 -11.64
N GLU A 384 -8.85 -14.77 -10.37
CA GLU A 384 -8.86 -13.38 -9.91
C GLU A 384 -7.46 -12.93 -9.49
N CYS A 385 -6.84 -12.04 -10.26
CA CYS A 385 -5.50 -11.53 -10.01
C CYS A 385 -5.47 -10.00 -9.89
N ILE A 386 -4.50 -9.48 -9.13
CA ILE A 386 -4.29 -8.04 -8.93
C ILE A 386 -2.81 -7.70 -9.15
N ILE A 387 -2.54 -6.65 -9.92
CA ILE A 387 -1.24 -5.97 -9.97
C ILE A 387 -1.42 -4.56 -9.42
N ASN A 388 -0.78 -4.27 -8.30
CA ASN A 388 -0.64 -2.92 -7.77
C ASN A 388 0.77 -2.43 -8.07
N GLY A 389 0.88 -1.42 -8.94
CA GLY A 389 2.18 -0.89 -9.32
C GLY A 389 2.81 0.04 -8.29
N ASN A 390 2.11 0.42 -7.21
CA ASN A 390 2.63 1.32 -6.18
C ASN A 390 3.22 2.63 -6.77
N ASN A 391 2.57 3.16 -7.80
CA ASN A 391 2.97 4.32 -8.62
C ASN A 391 4.28 4.12 -9.41
N GLY A 392 4.72 2.88 -9.58
CA GLY A 392 5.85 2.51 -10.44
C GLY A 392 5.51 2.55 -11.93
N THR A 393 6.53 2.36 -12.76
CA THR A 393 6.39 2.33 -14.23
C THR A 393 6.77 0.94 -14.76
N LEU A 394 5.90 0.36 -15.59
CA LEU A 394 6.24 -0.78 -16.45
C LEU A 394 6.49 -0.27 -17.88
N VAL A 395 7.58 -0.72 -18.49
CA VAL A 395 7.93 -0.44 -19.88
C VAL A 395 7.82 -1.75 -20.65
N PHE A 396 6.88 -1.82 -21.58
CA PHE A 396 6.66 -2.98 -22.42
C PHE A 396 7.59 -2.93 -23.63
N GLY A 397 8.42 -3.97 -23.79
CA GLY A 397 9.13 -4.26 -25.01
C GLY A 397 8.26 -5.03 -26.03
N PRO A 398 8.78 -5.33 -27.23
CA PRO A 398 8.01 -5.90 -28.34
C PRO A 398 7.34 -7.25 -28.06
N HIS A 399 7.80 -7.99 -27.04
CA HIS A 399 7.25 -9.29 -26.65
C HIS A 399 6.63 -9.27 -25.24
N ALA A 400 6.54 -8.10 -24.62
CA ALA A 400 5.89 -7.93 -23.33
C ALA A 400 4.38 -8.07 -23.45
N GLY A 401 3.75 -8.50 -22.36
CA GLY A 401 2.29 -8.42 -22.28
C GLY A 401 1.70 -9.07 -21.05
N PHE A 402 0.40 -8.85 -20.85
CA PHE A 402 -0.44 -9.51 -19.88
C PHE A 402 -1.57 -10.23 -20.61
N ALA A 403 -1.58 -11.56 -20.49
CA ALA A 403 -2.61 -12.41 -21.05
C ALA A 403 -3.56 -12.86 -19.94
N VAL A 404 -4.83 -12.51 -20.06
CA VAL A 404 -5.88 -12.92 -19.12
C VAL A 404 -6.58 -14.16 -19.66
N ALA A 405 -6.49 -15.27 -18.93
CA ALA A 405 -7.08 -16.55 -19.34
C ALA A 405 -8.62 -16.52 -19.37
N PRO A 406 -9.26 -17.54 -19.97
CA PRO A 406 -10.72 -17.71 -19.89
C PRO A 406 -11.24 -17.67 -18.46
N ASP A 407 -12.42 -17.09 -18.28
CA ASP A 407 -13.14 -16.96 -17.00
C ASP A 407 -12.30 -16.33 -15.88
N SER A 408 -11.31 -15.50 -16.25
CA SER A 408 -10.35 -14.87 -15.34
C SER A 408 -10.44 -13.35 -15.38
N SER A 409 -9.96 -12.68 -14.33
CA SER A 409 -9.94 -11.22 -14.24
C SER A 409 -8.60 -10.70 -13.74
N LEU A 410 -8.10 -9.64 -14.37
CA LEU A 410 -6.88 -8.94 -13.95
C LEU A 410 -7.20 -7.49 -13.58
N LEU A 411 -7.02 -7.13 -12.30
CA LEU A 411 -7.08 -5.73 -11.86
C LEU A 411 -5.69 -5.10 -11.87
N ILE A 412 -5.51 -4.06 -12.67
CA ILE A 412 -4.30 -3.24 -12.77
C ILE A 412 -4.54 -1.92 -12.03
N GLN A 413 -3.68 -1.55 -11.09
CA GLN A 413 -3.90 -0.33 -10.30
C GLN A 413 -2.63 0.45 -9.96
N ASN A 414 -2.79 1.78 -9.85
CA ASN A 414 -1.78 2.74 -9.38
C ASN A 414 -0.44 2.59 -10.11
N MET A 415 -0.42 2.78 -11.43
CA MET A 415 0.79 2.57 -12.22
C MET A 415 0.82 3.28 -13.57
N THR A 416 2.03 3.44 -14.10
CA THR A 416 2.25 3.87 -15.49
C THR A 416 2.70 2.67 -16.33
N ILE A 417 2.09 2.46 -17.50
CA ILE A 417 2.52 1.48 -18.49
C ILE A 417 2.95 2.24 -19.74
N LYS A 418 4.18 2.01 -20.20
CA LYS A 418 4.76 2.63 -21.40
C LYS A 418 5.09 1.57 -22.43
N GLY A 419 5.22 1.96 -23.69
CA GLY A 419 5.52 1.01 -24.75
C GLY A 419 4.33 0.15 -25.15
N LEU A 420 3.10 0.59 -24.85
CA LEU A 420 1.90 -0.18 -25.12
C LEU A 420 1.56 -0.11 -26.62
N SER A 421 1.45 -1.26 -27.27
CA SER A 421 1.06 -1.41 -28.67
C SER A 421 0.40 -2.78 -28.91
N ASP A 422 -0.08 -3.03 -30.13
CA ASP A 422 -0.62 -4.32 -30.58
C ASP A 422 -1.65 -4.91 -29.58
N GLU A 423 -1.53 -6.19 -29.21
CA GLU A 423 -2.40 -6.87 -28.25
C GLU A 423 -1.63 -7.20 -26.96
N GLN A 424 -0.87 -6.25 -26.41
CA GLN A 424 0.01 -6.56 -25.28
C GLN A 424 -0.74 -6.75 -23.95
N ILE A 425 -1.87 -6.08 -23.72
CA ILE A 425 -2.80 -6.41 -22.61
C ILE A 425 -4.05 -7.00 -23.25
N PHE A 426 -4.36 -8.27 -23.03
CA PHE A 426 -5.44 -8.93 -23.76
C PHE A 426 -6.11 -10.05 -22.97
N CYS A 427 -7.38 -10.32 -23.28
CA CYS A 427 -8.06 -11.53 -22.86
C CYS A 427 -7.89 -12.61 -23.93
N MET A 428 -7.65 -13.85 -23.51
CA MET A 428 -7.52 -15.00 -24.41
C MET A 428 -8.85 -15.40 -25.06
N ASP A 429 -9.96 -15.05 -24.41
CA ASP A 429 -11.31 -15.22 -24.93
C ASP A 429 -12.27 -14.11 -24.46
N ASN A 430 -13.55 -14.28 -24.75
CA ASN A 430 -14.60 -13.33 -24.41
C ASN A 430 -15.13 -13.43 -22.97
N SER A 431 -14.67 -14.36 -22.12
CA SER A 431 -15.09 -14.37 -20.71
C SER A 431 -14.07 -13.72 -19.76
N GLY A 432 -12.85 -13.43 -20.24
CA GLY A 432 -11.87 -12.65 -19.50
C GLY A 432 -12.26 -11.18 -19.26
N THR A 433 -11.75 -10.60 -18.18
CA THR A 433 -11.91 -9.17 -17.85
C THR A 433 -10.58 -8.52 -17.48
N VAL A 434 -10.31 -7.33 -18.04
CA VAL A 434 -9.22 -6.44 -17.58
C VAL A 434 -9.85 -5.27 -16.86
N SER A 435 -9.48 -5.08 -15.59
CA SER A 435 -9.99 -4.00 -14.77
C SER A 435 -8.89 -2.99 -14.44
N PHE A 436 -9.26 -1.71 -14.31
CA PHE A 436 -8.35 -0.64 -13.92
C PHE A 436 -8.83 0.05 -12.65
N GLY A 437 -7.94 0.24 -11.66
CA GLY A 437 -8.25 0.85 -10.37
C GLY A 437 -7.26 1.94 -9.95
N GLY A 438 -7.72 2.93 -9.18
CA GLY A 438 -6.88 4.06 -8.79
C GLY A 438 -6.41 4.86 -10.01
N ALA A 439 -5.17 5.36 -10.01
CA ALA A 439 -4.60 6.10 -11.14
C ALA A 439 -3.80 5.17 -12.07
N VAL A 440 -4.19 5.02 -13.33
CA VAL A 440 -3.47 4.22 -14.33
C VAL A 440 -3.21 5.02 -15.59
N SER A 441 -1.94 5.16 -15.96
CA SER A 441 -1.53 5.89 -17.16
C SER A 441 -0.98 4.94 -18.21
N LEU A 442 -1.59 4.91 -19.39
CA LEU A 442 -1.19 4.10 -20.54
C LEU A 442 -0.53 5.03 -21.58
N HIS A 443 0.76 4.84 -21.86
CA HIS A 443 1.45 5.54 -22.95
C HIS A 443 1.59 4.59 -24.14
N LEU A 444 0.95 4.96 -25.24
CA LEU A 444 0.93 4.17 -26.47
C LEU A 444 2.18 4.48 -27.32
N ASP A 445 2.86 3.44 -27.79
CA ASP A 445 3.97 3.58 -28.75
C ASP A 445 3.50 3.38 -30.21
N ASP A 446 2.41 2.61 -30.39
CA ASP A 446 1.68 2.40 -31.64
C ASP A 446 0.22 2.07 -31.28
N ASP A 447 -0.63 1.83 -32.28
CA ASP A 447 -2.02 1.45 -32.05
C ASP A 447 -2.11 0.19 -31.16
N TYR A 448 -2.96 0.25 -30.15
CA TYR A 448 -3.25 -0.83 -29.22
C TYR A 448 -4.66 -1.38 -29.47
N TYR A 449 -4.82 -2.70 -29.50
CA TYR A 449 -6.04 -3.40 -29.89
C TYR A 449 -6.59 -4.25 -28.74
N PHE A 450 -7.78 -3.89 -28.25
CA PHE A 450 -8.52 -4.72 -27.30
C PHE A 450 -9.61 -5.53 -28.00
N LYS A 451 -9.30 -6.78 -28.37
CA LYS A 451 -10.13 -7.60 -29.28
C LYS A 451 -11.13 -8.53 -28.60
N GLN A 452 -10.87 -8.92 -27.36
CA GLN A 452 -11.65 -9.95 -26.66
C GLN A 452 -11.80 -9.59 -25.18
N GLY A 453 -12.85 -10.10 -24.54
CA GLY A 453 -13.13 -9.86 -23.13
C GLY A 453 -13.71 -8.48 -22.86
N SER A 454 -13.84 -8.10 -21.60
CA SER A 454 -14.38 -6.80 -21.18
C SER A 454 -13.35 -5.95 -20.43
N ILE A 455 -13.49 -4.63 -20.54
CA ILE A 455 -12.77 -3.67 -19.71
C ILE A 455 -13.70 -3.16 -18.61
N GLU A 456 -13.18 -3.03 -17.40
CA GLU A 456 -13.90 -2.40 -16.30
C GLU A 456 -13.05 -1.36 -15.57
N LEU A 457 -13.44 -0.09 -15.61
CA LEU A 457 -12.85 0.91 -14.72
C LEU A 457 -13.56 0.82 -13.37
N MET A 458 -12.81 0.55 -12.31
CA MET A 458 -13.32 0.45 -10.95
C MET A 458 -13.86 1.80 -10.46
N PRO A 459 -14.77 1.84 -9.47
CA PRO A 459 -15.25 3.10 -8.90
C PRO A 459 -14.10 4.03 -8.49
N ALA A 460 -14.23 5.31 -8.85
CA ALA A 460 -13.20 6.35 -8.64
C ALA A 460 -11.83 6.09 -9.31
N ALA A 461 -11.75 5.18 -10.29
CA ALA A 461 -10.55 5.00 -11.09
C ALA A 461 -10.35 6.15 -12.09
N PHE A 462 -9.11 6.53 -12.33
CA PHE A 462 -8.74 7.48 -13.37
C PHE A 462 -7.75 6.80 -14.30
N VAL A 463 -8.17 6.60 -15.56
CA VAL A 463 -7.34 5.97 -16.60
C VAL A 463 -7.08 6.99 -17.71
N ASP A 464 -5.82 7.39 -17.85
CA ASP A 464 -5.38 8.26 -18.94
C ASP A 464 -4.62 7.46 -20.01
N VAL A 465 -5.10 7.56 -21.25
CA VAL A 465 -4.41 7.03 -22.43
C VAL A 465 -3.71 8.19 -23.12
N ASN A 466 -2.41 8.08 -23.30
CA ASN A 466 -1.54 9.16 -23.74
C ASN A 466 -0.80 8.78 -25.03
N GLU A 467 -0.20 9.80 -25.65
CA GLU A 467 0.52 9.76 -26.93
C GLU A 467 -0.41 9.65 -28.15
N SER A 468 0.09 9.98 -29.34
CA SER A 468 -0.74 10.23 -30.54
C SER A 468 -1.32 8.99 -31.24
N ALA A 469 -1.24 7.80 -30.63
CA ALA A 469 -1.72 6.56 -31.21
C ALA A 469 -3.16 6.23 -30.77
N SER A 470 -3.72 5.14 -31.30
CA SER A 470 -5.11 4.76 -31.06
C SER A 470 -5.24 3.62 -30.05
N PHE A 471 -6.14 3.80 -29.09
CA PHE A 471 -6.78 2.70 -28.38
C PHE A 471 -7.95 2.19 -29.24
N VAL A 472 -7.81 1.02 -29.86
CA VAL A 472 -8.80 0.41 -30.74
C VAL A 472 -9.62 -0.63 -29.99
N TYR A 473 -10.89 -0.32 -29.76
CA TYR A 473 -11.85 -1.22 -29.10
C TYR A 473 -12.54 -2.12 -30.12
N GLN A 474 -12.15 -3.39 -30.19
CA GLN A 474 -12.70 -4.39 -31.13
C GLN A 474 -13.51 -5.51 -30.47
N SER A 475 -13.54 -5.53 -29.13
CA SER A 475 -14.29 -6.53 -28.38
C SER A 475 -15.79 -6.49 -28.69
N ASN A 476 -16.41 -7.67 -28.73
CA ASN A 476 -17.86 -7.83 -28.82
C ASN A 476 -18.55 -7.84 -27.45
N ARG A 477 -17.79 -7.68 -26.37
CA ARG A 477 -18.31 -7.64 -25.01
C ARG A 477 -18.55 -6.21 -24.56
N ARG A 478 -19.38 -6.08 -23.53
CA ARG A 478 -19.63 -4.80 -22.88
C ARG A 478 -18.50 -4.49 -21.90
N SER A 479 -17.96 -3.29 -22.00
CA SER A 479 -17.05 -2.66 -21.04
C SER A 479 -17.78 -1.56 -20.27
N ILE A 480 -17.37 -1.36 -19.01
CA ILE A 480 -18.08 -0.48 -18.07
C ILE A 480 -17.09 0.53 -17.48
N ILE A 481 -17.49 1.80 -17.48
CA ILE A 481 -16.88 2.86 -16.67
C ILE A 481 -17.79 3.05 -15.47
N ASN A 482 -17.33 2.63 -14.29
CA ASN A 482 -18.14 2.69 -13.06
C ASN A 482 -18.27 4.12 -12.51
N THR A 483 -19.12 4.27 -11.51
CA THR A 483 -19.39 5.52 -10.79
C THR A 483 -18.11 6.23 -10.34
N GLY A 484 -18.03 7.53 -10.64
CA GLY A 484 -16.88 8.38 -10.33
C GLY A 484 -15.59 8.04 -11.07
N ALA A 485 -15.60 7.08 -12.00
CA ALA A 485 -14.43 6.70 -12.77
C ALA A 485 -14.35 7.48 -14.09
N THR A 486 -13.13 7.72 -14.57
CA THR A 486 -12.86 8.45 -15.81
C THR A 486 -11.96 7.65 -16.73
N LEU A 487 -12.39 7.45 -17.97
CA LEU A 487 -11.52 7.06 -19.09
C LEU A 487 -11.20 8.31 -19.91
N GLN A 488 -9.93 8.69 -19.97
CA GLN A 488 -9.49 9.92 -20.64
C GLN A 488 -8.54 9.62 -21.80
N MET A 489 -8.84 10.15 -22.98
CA MET A 489 -7.88 10.22 -24.10
C MET A 489 -7.13 11.55 -24.02
N ALA A 490 -5.83 11.50 -23.80
CA ALA A 490 -4.99 12.66 -23.55
C ALA A 490 -3.88 12.83 -24.59
N TYR A 491 -3.45 14.08 -24.79
CA TYR A 491 -2.25 14.45 -25.56
C TYR A 491 -2.18 13.83 -26.97
N GLY A 492 -3.28 13.87 -27.70
CA GLY A 492 -3.37 13.40 -29.08
C GLY A 492 -3.85 11.96 -29.23
N ALA A 493 -4.03 11.21 -28.14
CA ALA A 493 -4.54 9.84 -28.20
C ALA A 493 -5.94 9.78 -28.82
N ALA A 494 -6.22 8.69 -29.52
CA ALA A 494 -7.52 8.42 -30.11
C ALA A 494 -8.18 7.20 -29.45
N PHE A 495 -9.47 7.30 -29.09
CA PHE A 495 -10.28 6.12 -28.83
C PHE A 495 -11.03 5.75 -30.11
N TYR A 496 -10.77 4.55 -30.66
CA TYR A 496 -11.38 4.07 -31.88
C TYR A 496 -12.38 2.95 -31.57
N TYR A 497 -13.67 3.27 -31.62
CA TYR A 497 -14.75 2.31 -31.39
C TYR A 497 -15.06 1.52 -32.67
N ASP A 498 -14.61 0.26 -32.71
CA ASP A 498 -14.76 -0.64 -33.86
C ASP A 498 -15.00 -2.09 -33.44
N PRO A 499 -16.08 -2.35 -32.68
CA PRO A 499 -16.36 -3.69 -32.20
C PRO A 499 -16.58 -4.67 -33.36
N SER A 500 -16.18 -5.92 -33.15
CA SER A 500 -16.36 -7.02 -34.10
C SER A 500 -17.82 -7.41 -34.37
N ILE A 501 -18.78 -6.78 -33.68
CA ILE A 501 -20.22 -6.92 -33.92
C ILE A 501 -20.84 -5.54 -34.11
N ASN A 502 -21.93 -5.48 -34.90
CA ASN A 502 -22.69 -4.26 -35.09
C ASN A 502 -23.52 -3.92 -33.83
N ASN A 503 -22.86 -3.39 -32.79
CA ASN A 503 -23.46 -2.97 -31.55
C ASN A 503 -22.83 -1.64 -31.09
N ARG A 504 -23.68 -0.66 -30.78
CA ARG A 504 -23.27 0.71 -30.44
C ARG A 504 -23.13 0.97 -28.94
N ASP A 505 -23.51 -0.01 -28.12
CA ASP A 505 -23.70 0.11 -26.67
C ASP A 505 -22.73 -0.77 -25.87
N LEU A 506 -21.52 -0.97 -26.41
CA LEU A 506 -20.52 -1.82 -25.74
C LEU A 506 -19.62 -1.06 -24.78
N LEU A 507 -19.51 0.27 -24.87
CA LEU A 507 -18.90 1.08 -23.81
C LEU A 507 -20.01 1.77 -23.01
N VAL A 508 -20.12 1.44 -21.73
CA VAL A 508 -21.24 1.88 -20.87
C VAL A 508 -20.73 2.74 -19.72
N LEU A 509 -21.32 3.93 -19.56
CA LEU A 509 -21.19 4.74 -18.34
C LEU A 509 -22.23 4.26 -17.33
N ALA A 510 -21.78 3.87 -16.12
CA ALA A 510 -22.65 3.19 -15.15
C ALA A 510 -23.79 4.11 -14.64
N ASP A 511 -23.47 5.37 -14.36
CA ASP A 511 -24.38 6.40 -13.85
C ASP A 511 -23.90 7.81 -14.24
N GLU A 512 -24.48 8.84 -13.61
CA GLU A 512 -24.17 10.26 -13.88
C GLU A 512 -22.77 10.70 -13.46
N ASP A 513 -22.08 9.95 -12.60
CA ASP A 513 -20.74 10.29 -12.11
C ASP A 513 -19.62 9.60 -12.91
N ALA A 514 -19.96 8.67 -13.82
CA ALA A 514 -19.01 8.03 -14.72
C ALA A 514 -18.66 8.93 -15.91
N ALA A 515 -17.38 9.05 -16.25
CA ALA A 515 -16.90 10.00 -17.26
C ALA A 515 -16.10 9.35 -18.39
N PHE A 516 -16.34 9.83 -19.60
CA PHE A 516 -15.44 9.65 -20.75
C PHE A 516 -14.93 11.03 -21.17
N SER A 517 -13.61 11.22 -21.18
CA SER A 517 -12.98 12.53 -21.32
C SER A 517 -12.06 12.60 -22.55
N LEU A 518 -12.09 13.71 -23.26
CA LEU A 518 -11.11 14.07 -24.29
C LEU A 518 -10.28 15.25 -23.78
N TYR A 519 -8.98 15.05 -23.56
CA TYR A 519 -8.03 16.09 -23.20
C TYR A 519 -7.00 16.31 -24.30
N ASN A 520 -7.36 17.14 -25.28
CA ASN A 520 -6.68 17.22 -26.58
C ASN A 520 -6.65 15.85 -27.28
N GLY A 521 -7.74 15.08 -27.17
CA GLY A 521 -7.86 13.72 -27.69
C GLY A 521 -8.88 13.61 -28.82
N THR A 522 -8.98 12.41 -29.40
CA THR A 522 -9.91 12.13 -30.50
C THR A 522 -10.85 10.97 -30.12
N LEU A 523 -12.14 11.13 -30.39
CA LEU A 523 -13.09 10.01 -30.39
C LEU A 523 -13.43 9.64 -31.84
N VAL A 524 -13.10 8.41 -32.22
CA VAL A 524 -13.39 7.85 -33.52
C VAL A 524 -14.40 6.70 -33.37
N SER A 525 -15.34 6.60 -34.29
CA SER A 525 -16.22 5.44 -34.39
C SER A 525 -16.30 4.95 -35.82
N SER A 526 -16.33 3.62 -36.02
CA SER A 526 -16.54 3.01 -37.33
C SER A 526 -18.00 3.15 -37.80
N THR A 527 -18.35 2.55 -38.95
CA THR A 527 -19.73 2.54 -39.44
C THR A 527 -20.68 1.75 -38.54
N THR A 528 -20.20 1.02 -37.54
CA THR A 528 -21.05 0.51 -36.46
C THR A 528 -21.76 1.64 -35.73
N GLY A 529 -21.12 2.81 -35.63
CA GLY A 529 -21.53 3.91 -34.76
C GLY A 529 -21.23 3.63 -33.29
N MET A 530 -21.33 4.66 -32.48
CA MET A 530 -21.14 4.58 -31.03
C MET A 530 -22.25 5.35 -30.34
N ARG A 531 -22.72 4.86 -29.20
CA ARG A 531 -23.70 5.55 -28.38
C ARG A 531 -23.21 5.60 -26.93
N LEU A 532 -23.16 6.81 -26.39
CA LEU A 532 -22.91 7.04 -24.98
C LEU A 532 -24.20 7.50 -24.33
N THR A 533 -24.61 6.82 -23.27
CA THR A 533 -25.81 7.14 -22.47
C THR A 533 -25.40 7.31 -21.02
N LYS A 534 -26.09 8.18 -20.27
CA LYS A 534 -25.74 8.53 -18.88
C LYS A 534 -24.39 9.25 -18.80
N GLY A 535 -23.92 9.50 -17.58
CA GLY A 535 -22.57 9.98 -17.29
C GLY A 535 -22.22 11.33 -17.87
N VAL A 536 -20.92 11.58 -17.91
CA VAL A 536 -20.31 12.81 -18.40
C VAL A 536 -19.46 12.52 -19.63
N PHE A 537 -19.71 13.25 -20.71
CA PHE A 537 -18.77 13.38 -21.82
C PHE A 537 -18.02 14.70 -21.64
N GLU A 538 -16.77 14.62 -21.23
CA GLU A 538 -15.96 15.76 -20.84
C GLU A 538 -14.99 16.17 -21.96
N ILE A 539 -14.91 17.47 -22.24
CA ILE A 539 -14.03 18.06 -23.24
C ILE A 539 -13.10 19.06 -22.57
N VAL A 540 -11.82 18.68 -22.49
CA VAL A 540 -10.74 19.47 -21.87
C VAL A 540 -9.75 19.89 -22.96
N GLY A 541 -9.32 21.14 -22.94
CA GLY A 541 -8.29 21.64 -23.86
C GLY A 541 -8.77 21.93 -25.30
N ALA A 542 -7.89 22.50 -26.11
CA ALA A 542 -8.24 23.20 -27.35
C ALA A 542 -8.09 22.38 -28.63
N HIS A 543 -7.84 21.07 -28.54
CA HIS A 543 -7.59 20.22 -29.70
C HIS A 543 -8.32 18.88 -29.59
N ASN A 544 -9.66 18.90 -29.43
CA ASN A 544 -10.45 17.67 -29.42
C ASN A 544 -11.20 17.46 -30.73
N TYR A 545 -11.29 16.21 -31.15
CA TYR A 545 -11.89 15.84 -32.44
C TYR A 545 -12.89 14.69 -32.29
N LEU A 546 -13.97 14.75 -33.07
CA LEU A 546 -14.92 13.66 -33.27
C LEU A 546 -14.87 13.23 -34.73
N GLU A 547 -14.69 11.93 -34.96
CA GLU A 547 -14.60 11.37 -36.29
C GLU A 547 -15.50 10.14 -36.43
N ASN A 548 -16.27 10.10 -37.52
CA ASN A 548 -16.96 8.88 -37.92
C ASN A 548 -16.89 8.74 -39.45
N PRO A 549 -15.71 8.37 -39.97
CA PRO A 549 -15.52 8.27 -41.40
C PRO A 549 -16.41 7.18 -41.98
N GLY A 550 -17.30 7.57 -42.89
CA GLY A 550 -18.17 6.63 -43.62
C GLY A 550 -19.60 6.51 -43.12
N ALA A 551 -20.01 7.16 -42.01
CA ALA A 551 -21.43 7.22 -41.66
C ALA A 551 -22.25 7.90 -42.75
N ILE A 552 -23.32 7.21 -43.17
CA ILE A 552 -24.33 7.72 -44.12
C ILE A 552 -25.72 7.76 -43.47
N SER A 553 -25.87 7.25 -42.25
CA SER A 553 -27.13 7.23 -41.50
C SER A 553 -26.92 7.53 -40.00
N LEU A 554 -27.98 7.99 -39.32
CA LEU A 554 -27.94 8.28 -37.87
C LEU A 554 -27.59 7.06 -37.03
N SER A 555 -27.92 5.85 -37.52
CA SER A 555 -27.54 4.59 -36.89
C SER A 555 -26.04 4.33 -36.94
N GLU A 556 -25.27 5.02 -37.77
CA GLU A 556 -23.81 4.81 -37.90
C GLU A 556 -22.99 5.93 -37.26
N GLY A 557 -23.61 7.03 -36.79
CA GLY A 557 -22.90 8.16 -36.20
C GLY A 557 -22.42 7.94 -34.76
N ILE A 558 -21.80 8.96 -34.17
CA ILE A 558 -21.60 9.08 -32.73
C ILE A 558 -22.88 9.68 -32.14
N MET A 559 -23.47 9.05 -31.13
CA MET A 559 -24.71 9.48 -30.50
C MET A 559 -24.50 9.73 -29.01
N LEU A 560 -24.94 10.90 -28.56
CA LEU A 560 -24.90 11.34 -27.18
C LEU A 560 -26.33 11.31 -26.60
N GLY A 561 -26.58 10.31 -25.76
CA GLY A 561 -27.88 9.86 -25.25
C GLY A 561 -28.59 8.85 -26.19
N ASP A 562 -29.90 8.61 -25.99
CA ASP A 562 -30.67 7.65 -26.80
C ASP A 562 -31.95 8.21 -27.47
N ALA A 563 -32.30 9.48 -27.23
CA ALA A 563 -33.51 10.15 -27.71
C ALA A 563 -34.84 9.50 -27.26
N VAL A 564 -34.82 8.59 -26.29
CA VAL A 564 -36.01 7.84 -25.84
C VAL A 564 -36.22 7.99 -24.35
N ASP A 565 -35.19 7.71 -23.54
CA ASP A 565 -35.29 7.68 -22.08
C ASP A 565 -34.54 8.88 -21.48
N PRO A 566 -35.20 9.76 -20.71
CA PRO A 566 -34.51 10.86 -20.03
C PRO A 566 -33.47 10.38 -19.00
N ASP A 567 -33.56 9.14 -18.49
CA ASP A 567 -32.54 8.59 -17.60
C ASP A 567 -31.24 8.22 -18.35
N ASN A 568 -31.27 8.23 -19.69
CA ASN A 568 -30.11 7.99 -20.55
C ASN A 568 -29.46 9.29 -21.03
N ASN A 569 -29.84 10.45 -20.47
CA ASN A 569 -29.22 11.73 -20.77
C ASN A 569 -27.73 11.71 -20.44
N ILE A 570 -26.92 12.28 -21.32
CA ILE A 570 -25.50 12.52 -21.07
C ILE A 570 -25.28 13.99 -20.72
N TYR A 571 -24.42 14.24 -19.73
CA TYR A 571 -23.92 15.56 -19.42
C TYR A 571 -22.74 15.85 -20.33
N TRP A 572 -22.84 16.91 -21.13
CA TRP A 572 -21.72 17.33 -21.97
C TRP A 572 -21.02 18.50 -21.29
N ASP A 573 -19.82 18.23 -20.78
CA ASP A 573 -19.03 19.22 -20.05
C ASP A 573 -17.87 19.78 -20.89
N PHE A 574 -17.72 21.10 -20.87
CA PHE A 574 -16.67 21.82 -21.58
C PHE A 574 -15.79 22.55 -20.55
N ASP A 575 -14.79 21.88 -20.00
CA ASP A 575 -13.80 22.50 -19.12
C ASP A 575 -12.75 23.26 -19.95
N ASN A 576 -13.14 24.46 -20.38
CA ASN A 576 -12.33 25.33 -21.24
C ASN A 576 -11.89 24.66 -22.55
N GLY A 577 -12.61 23.61 -22.95
CA GLY A 577 -12.29 22.82 -24.13
C GLY A 577 -13.03 23.26 -25.39
N ASN A 578 -12.53 22.82 -26.54
CA ASN A 578 -13.27 22.86 -27.80
C ASN A 578 -13.36 21.45 -28.38
N VAL A 579 -14.28 21.26 -29.33
CA VAL A 579 -14.42 20.01 -30.07
C VAL A 579 -14.77 20.31 -31.52
N ALA A 580 -14.08 19.67 -32.44
CA ALA A 580 -14.35 19.78 -33.87
C ALA A 580 -14.80 18.43 -34.43
N ILE A 581 -15.90 18.44 -35.20
CA ILE A 581 -16.32 17.26 -35.97
C ILE A 581 -15.59 17.32 -37.30
N THR A 582 -14.61 16.44 -37.51
CA THR A 582 -13.76 16.44 -38.71
C THR A 582 -14.38 15.59 -39.83
N SER A 583 -15.13 14.55 -39.48
CA SER A 583 -15.85 13.69 -40.41
C SER A 583 -17.04 12.97 -39.76
N GLY A 584 -18.02 12.57 -40.57
CA GLY A 584 -19.13 11.72 -40.13
C GLY A 584 -20.37 12.45 -39.63
N LEU A 585 -21.13 11.76 -38.78
CA LEU A 585 -22.38 12.25 -38.19
C LEU A 585 -22.30 12.23 -36.66
N LEU A 586 -22.66 13.35 -36.03
CA LEU A 586 -22.91 13.47 -34.60
C LEU A 586 -24.41 13.61 -34.36
N VAL A 587 -24.97 12.78 -33.48
CA VAL A 587 -26.39 12.76 -33.15
C VAL A 587 -26.59 13.23 -31.71
N TRP A 588 -27.39 14.29 -31.58
CA TRP A 588 -27.74 14.93 -30.31
C TRP A 588 -29.05 14.33 -29.81
N ALA A 589 -28.98 13.40 -28.86
CA ALA A 589 -30.08 12.51 -28.51
C ALA A 589 -30.34 12.50 -27.00
N ASN A 590 -30.77 13.64 -26.45
CA ASN A 590 -30.91 13.93 -25.01
C ASN A 590 -29.61 14.32 -24.31
N ILE A 591 -29.15 15.55 -24.57
CA ILE A 591 -27.97 16.14 -23.91
C ILE A 591 -28.44 17.19 -22.91
N LEU A 592 -27.89 17.17 -21.71
CA LEU A 592 -28.02 18.24 -20.74
C LEU A 592 -26.75 19.10 -20.75
N PRO A 593 -26.83 20.42 -21.03
CA PRO A 593 -25.67 21.29 -20.90
C PRO A 593 -25.28 21.41 -19.43
N THR A 594 -23.99 21.36 -19.13
CA THR A 594 -23.47 21.81 -17.84
C THR A 594 -23.54 23.35 -17.77
N ASN A 595 -23.79 23.90 -16.57
CA ASN A 595 -23.93 25.34 -16.35
C ASN A 595 -22.58 26.05 -16.25
#